data_AF-A0AAN7T0P7-F1
#
_entry.id   AF-A0AAN7T0P7-F1
#
_cell.length_a   1.000
_cell.length_b   1.000
_cell.length_c   1.000
_cell.angle_alpha   90.00
_cell.angle_beta   90.00
_cell.angle_gamma   90.00
#
_symmetry.space_group_name_H-M   'P 1'
#
loop_
_entity.id
_entity.type
_entity.pdbx_description
1 polymer ?
#
loop_
_entity_poly.entity_id
_entity_poly.type
_entity_poly.pdbx_seq_one_letter_code
_entity_poly.pdbx_strand_id
1 'polypeptide(L)'
;MPVEFAASYLKHDAEAVKAEKKILDKLKKIEASVHTMRQYYYPSPVSAKLGKIPKSILEREREPLEEFKNWKDAKNPLARLPAEIQSKIWSCLDEPADRLMLALTCIHHAETFEDLKSSKHQAKAIEATSSKSSSKKRKALTPVKEEGPSKKPRKMPPKKPTKSELVPILQRLQDWTPMQKYKLCYFCLRFKLRNVTCDMISFAEKGSWGGGDLVHETRKITPRILTQMITAGYRCPTCCVYKHLQTQEDQQTHKENKKRLASLN
;
A
#
# COMPACT_ATOMS: atom_id res chain seq x y z
N MET A 1 -52.61 32.70 -29.39
CA MET A 1 -52.01 31.38 -29.09
C MET A 1 -50.89 31.35 -28.02
N PRO A 2 -50.72 32.29 -27.06
CA PRO A 2 -49.70 32.15 -26.00
C PRO A 2 -50.18 31.47 -24.69
N VAL A 3 -51.49 31.22 -24.52
CA VAL A 3 -52.06 30.79 -23.22
C VAL A 3 -51.84 29.29 -22.93
N GLU A 4 -51.81 28.45 -23.96
CA GLU A 4 -51.65 26.99 -23.79
C GLU A 4 -50.21 26.59 -23.41
N PHE A 5 -49.22 27.39 -23.81
CA PHE A 5 -47.81 27.13 -23.49
C PHE A 5 -47.45 27.41 -22.02
N ALA A 6 -48.13 28.38 -21.38
CA ALA A 6 -47.92 28.68 -19.97
C ALA A 6 -48.44 27.56 -19.06
N ALA A 7 -49.53 26.89 -19.45
CA ALA A 7 -50.12 25.82 -18.67
C ALA A 7 -49.30 24.52 -18.67
N SER A 8 -48.56 24.22 -19.75
CA SER A 8 -47.66 23.05 -19.79
C SER A 8 -46.41 23.28 -18.95
N TYR A 9 -45.86 24.49 -18.96
CA TYR A 9 -44.65 24.84 -18.19
C TYR A 9 -44.88 24.71 -16.67
N LEU A 10 -46.01 25.22 -16.16
CA LEU A 10 -46.37 25.13 -14.75
C LEU A 10 -46.57 23.68 -14.26
N LYS A 11 -46.98 22.76 -15.14
CA LYS A 11 -47.11 21.33 -14.78
C LYS A 11 -45.75 20.66 -14.64
N HIS A 12 -44.79 20.97 -15.51
CA HIS A 12 -43.43 20.44 -15.42
C HIS A 12 -42.70 20.92 -14.16
N ASP A 13 -42.89 22.18 -13.76
CA ASP A 13 -42.30 22.72 -12.53
C ASP A 13 -42.85 22.02 -11.28
N ALA A 14 -44.16 21.74 -11.25
CA ALA A 14 -44.79 21.04 -10.13
C ALA A 14 -44.26 19.59 -9.98
N GLU A 15 -44.01 18.90 -11.09
CA GLU A 15 -43.41 17.55 -11.07
C GLU A 15 -41.94 17.57 -10.63
N ALA A 16 -41.17 18.57 -11.07
CA ALA A 16 -39.78 18.75 -10.66
C ALA A 16 -39.66 18.99 -9.14
N VAL A 17 -40.48 19.89 -8.58
CA VAL A 17 -40.51 20.16 -7.13
C VAL A 17 -40.87 18.91 -6.33
N LYS A 18 -41.79 18.08 -6.84
CA LYS A 18 -42.16 16.81 -6.21
C LYS A 18 -41.01 15.80 -6.23
N ALA A 19 -40.23 15.76 -7.31
CA ALA A 19 -39.05 14.91 -7.43
C ALA A 19 -37.93 15.36 -6.47
N GLU A 20 -37.65 16.65 -6.38
CA GLU A 20 -36.66 17.22 -5.45
C GLU A 20 -36.99 16.92 -4.00
N LYS A 21 -38.25 17.11 -3.59
CA LYS A 21 -38.70 16.79 -2.23
C LYS A 21 -38.48 15.31 -1.90
N LYS A 22 -38.73 14.41 -2.85
CA LYS A 22 -38.50 12.97 -2.70
C LYS A 22 -37.01 12.63 -2.55
N ILE A 23 -36.12 13.37 -3.21
CA ILE A 23 -34.66 13.21 -3.05
C ILE A 23 -34.22 13.70 -1.67
N LEU A 24 -34.71 14.87 -1.25
CA LEU A 24 -34.37 15.46 0.06
C LEU A 24 -34.78 14.54 1.22
N ASP A 25 -35.96 13.93 1.14
CA ASP A 25 -36.42 12.97 2.16
C ASP A 25 -35.56 11.70 2.20
N LYS A 26 -35.04 11.24 1.05
CA LYS A 26 -34.08 10.12 1.02
C LYS A 26 -32.75 10.49 1.66
N LEU A 27 -32.24 11.69 1.39
CA LEU A 27 -30.99 12.18 2.00
C LEU A 27 -31.12 12.30 3.52
N LYS A 28 -32.24 12.84 4.03
CA LYS A 28 -32.51 12.90 5.48
C LYS A 28 -32.55 11.52 6.13
N LYS A 29 -33.11 10.50 5.45
CA LYS A 29 -33.10 9.11 5.94
C LYS A 29 -31.69 8.50 5.98
N ILE A 30 -30.85 8.80 4.99
CA ILE A 30 -29.45 8.36 4.97
C ILE A 30 -28.67 9.04 6.11
N GLU A 31 -28.83 10.34 6.28
CA GLU A 31 -28.16 11.10 7.34
C GLU A 31 -28.54 10.58 8.74
N ALA A 32 -29.83 10.31 8.99
CA ALA A 32 -30.29 9.70 10.22
C ALA A 32 -29.67 8.30 10.43
N SER A 33 -29.58 7.48 9.38
CA SER A 33 -28.98 6.13 9.46
C SER A 33 -27.47 6.20 9.76
N VAL A 34 -26.75 7.14 9.15
CA VAL A 34 -25.32 7.39 9.42
C VAL A 34 -25.13 7.88 10.86
N HIS A 35 -26.01 8.75 11.35
CA HIS A 35 -25.97 9.22 12.74
C HIS A 35 -26.19 8.07 13.74
N THR A 36 -27.19 7.21 13.50
CA THR A 36 -27.44 6.01 14.32
C THR A 36 -26.24 5.05 14.29
N MET A 37 -25.64 4.82 13.12
CA MET A 37 -24.41 4.02 13.04
C MET A 37 -23.26 4.65 13.83
N ARG A 38 -23.08 5.98 13.77
CA ARG A 38 -22.06 6.66 14.59
C ARG A 38 -22.30 6.44 16.07
N GLN A 39 -23.55 6.54 16.55
CA GLN A 39 -23.87 6.30 17.96
C GLN A 39 -23.65 4.85 18.39
N TYR A 40 -23.99 3.88 17.54
CA TYR A 40 -23.88 2.45 17.87
C TYR A 40 -22.44 1.93 17.81
N TYR A 41 -21.65 2.40 16.85
CA TYR A 41 -20.26 1.95 16.66
C TYR A 41 -19.23 2.81 17.40
N TYR A 42 -19.62 3.99 17.89
CA TYR A 42 -18.77 4.87 18.70
C TYR A 42 -19.48 5.34 19.98
N PRO A 43 -19.83 4.45 20.92
CA PRO A 43 -20.19 4.89 22.26
C PRO A 43 -18.92 5.45 22.90
N SER A 44 -18.76 6.78 22.91
CA SER A 44 -17.61 7.43 23.53
C SER A 44 -17.98 7.95 24.91
N PRO A 45 -17.47 7.34 26.00
CA PRO A 45 -17.36 8.00 27.29
C PRO A 45 -16.25 9.07 27.33
N VAL A 46 -15.53 9.31 26.22
CA VAL A 46 -14.36 10.19 26.15
C VAL A 46 -14.72 11.63 25.77
N SER A 47 -15.83 11.87 25.07
CA SER A 47 -16.28 13.24 24.77
C SER A 47 -16.76 14.01 26.01
N ALA A 48 -17.14 13.31 27.08
CA ALA A 48 -17.46 13.93 28.37
C ALA A 48 -16.21 14.32 29.18
N LYS A 49 -15.01 13.79 28.84
CA LYS A 49 -13.76 14.02 29.58
C LYS A 49 -12.75 14.90 28.86
N LEU A 50 -12.92 15.20 27.57
CA LEU A 50 -12.10 16.18 26.87
C LEU A 50 -12.62 17.60 27.15
N GLY A 51 -12.21 18.12 28.30
CA GLY A 51 -12.31 19.54 28.61
C GLY A 51 -11.69 20.38 27.48
N LYS A 52 -12.31 21.53 27.24
CA LYS A 52 -11.99 22.56 26.23
C LYS A 52 -10.48 22.65 25.95
N ILE A 53 -10.02 22.05 24.84
CA ILE A 53 -8.66 22.27 24.35
C ILE A 53 -8.57 23.73 23.86
N PRO A 54 -7.61 24.53 24.35
CA PRO A 54 -7.45 25.92 23.92
C PRO A 54 -7.13 26.01 22.42
N LYS A 55 -7.83 26.89 21.69
CA LYS A 55 -7.60 27.14 20.25
C LYS A 55 -6.14 27.48 19.90
N SER A 56 -5.40 28.07 20.84
CA SER A 56 -3.99 28.44 20.66
C SER A 56 -3.05 27.26 20.43
N ILE A 57 -3.43 26.04 20.84
CA ILE A 57 -2.65 24.82 20.58
C ILE A 57 -2.86 24.33 19.13
N LEU A 58 -4.03 24.58 18.54
CA LEU A 58 -4.35 24.20 17.16
C LEU A 58 -3.71 25.12 16.11
N GLU A 59 -3.30 26.33 16.49
CA GLU A 59 -2.78 27.33 15.55
C GLU A 59 -1.25 27.37 15.46
N ARG A 60 -0.51 26.71 16.36
CA ARG A 60 0.96 26.84 16.45
C ARG A 60 1.77 25.92 15.53
N GLU A 61 1.16 24.96 14.86
CA GLU A 61 1.85 23.96 14.01
C GLU A 61 1.57 24.08 12.50
N ARG A 62 1.01 25.21 12.03
CA ARG A 62 0.94 25.48 10.58
C ARG A 62 2.22 26.16 10.11
N GLU A 63 3.27 25.39 9.84
CA GLU A 63 4.28 25.83 8.89
C GLU A 63 3.73 25.80 7.45
N PRO A 64 4.21 26.69 6.55
CA PRO A 64 3.59 26.88 5.24
C PRO A 64 3.81 25.68 4.31
N LEU A 65 2.70 25.04 3.92
CA LEU A 65 2.60 23.88 3.01
C LEU A 65 2.98 24.16 1.54
N GLU A 66 3.71 25.23 1.23
CA GLU A 66 3.94 25.64 -0.15
C GLU A 66 4.97 24.78 -0.91
N GLU A 67 5.84 24.03 -0.22
CA GLU A 67 6.84 23.15 -0.87
C GLU A 67 6.29 21.81 -1.38
N PHE A 68 5.00 21.49 -1.15
CA PHE A 68 4.43 20.16 -1.43
C PHE A 68 3.69 20.01 -2.77
N LYS A 69 3.74 21.01 -3.66
CA LYS A 69 2.91 21.01 -4.88
C LYS A 69 3.35 20.08 -6.03
N ASN A 70 4.53 19.44 -5.99
CA ASN A 70 5.00 18.50 -7.03
C ASN A 70 4.89 17.01 -6.65
N TRP A 71 3.68 16.55 -6.34
CA TRP A 71 3.39 15.20 -5.84
C TRP A 71 3.28 14.09 -6.91
N LYS A 72 3.30 14.42 -8.21
CA LYS A 72 3.06 13.41 -9.27
C LYS A 72 4.23 12.47 -9.54
N ASP A 73 5.46 12.85 -9.14
CA ASP A 73 6.67 12.03 -9.31
C ASP A 73 7.13 11.32 -8.02
N ALA A 74 6.48 11.61 -6.88
CA ALA A 74 6.93 11.22 -5.54
C ALA A 74 6.30 9.91 -5.00
N LYS A 75 6.32 8.82 -5.78
CA LYS A 75 5.67 7.56 -5.33
C LYS A 75 6.50 6.69 -4.40
N ASN A 76 7.82 6.91 -4.28
CA ASN A 76 8.65 6.09 -3.41
C ASN A 76 9.17 6.89 -2.18
N PRO A 77 8.70 6.61 -0.95
CA PRO A 77 9.16 7.30 0.24
C PRO A 77 10.65 7.08 0.53
N LEU A 78 11.25 5.99 0.04
CA LEU A 78 12.69 5.71 0.22
C LEU A 78 13.58 6.63 -0.60
N ALA A 79 13.12 7.06 -1.77
CA ALA A 79 13.87 7.97 -2.64
C ALA A 79 13.96 9.41 -2.08
N ARG A 80 13.14 9.74 -1.05
CA ARG A 80 13.13 11.06 -0.39
C ARG A 80 14.04 11.11 0.83
N LEU A 81 14.64 10.00 1.22
CA LEU A 81 15.57 9.99 2.35
C LEU A 81 16.88 10.72 1.94
N PRO A 82 17.57 11.37 2.88
CA PRO A 82 18.91 11.91 2.63
C PRO A 82 19.84 10.85 2.02
N ALA A 83 20.72 11.26 1.11
CA ALA A 83 21.62 10.35 0.39
C ALA A 83 22.42 9.44 1.33
N GLU A 84 22.88 9.98 2.46
CA GLU A 84 23.58 9.24 3.52
C GLU A 84 22.77 8.05 4.07
N ILE A 85 21.47 8.26 4.32
CA ILE A 85 20.58 7.21 4.82
C ILE A 85 20.32 6.19 3.73
N GLN A 86 20.13 6.63 2.48
CA GLN A 86 19.97 5.71 1.35
C GLN A 86 21.20 4.81 1.18
N SER A 87 22.42 5.39 1.20
CA SER A 87 23.67 4.63 1.14
C SER A 87 23.79 3.63 2.29
N LYS A 88 23.39 4.03 3.51
CA LYS A 88 23.37 3.13 4.66
C LYS A 88 22.42 1.94 4.46
N ILE A 89 21.21 2.18 3.97
CA ILE A 89 20.24 1.11 3.63
C ILE A 89 20.86 0.14 2.62
N TRP A 90 21.45 0.65 1.52
CA TRP A 90 22.10 -0.18 0.51
C TRP A 90 23.31 -0.96 1.04
N SER A 91 24.06 -0.38 1.97
CA SER A 91 25.21 -1.04 2.62
C SER A 91 24.79 -2.19 3.53
N CYS A 92 23.63 -2.07 4.18
CA CYS A 92 23.09 -3.07 5.09
C CYS A 92 22.45 -4.28 4.42
N LEU A 93 22.15 -4.21 3.12
CA LEU A 93 21.60 -5.34 2.37
C LEU A 93 22.75 -6.24 1.94
N ASP A 94 23.10 -7.28 2.69
CA ASP A 94 24.22 -8.15 2.32
C ASP A 94 23.89 -9.05 1.12
N GLU A 95 22.65 -9.53 1.05
CA GLU A 95 22.21 -10.42 -0.03
C GLU A 95 21.95 -9.68 -1.35
N PRO A 96 22.49 -10.18 -2.48
CA PRO A 96 22.27 -9.57 -3.79
C PRO A 96 20.79 -9.64 -4.23
N ALA A 97 20.03 -10.62 -3.73
CA ALA A 97 18.61 -10.74 -4.01
C ALA A 97 17.80 -9.59 -3.41
N ASP A 98 18.08 -9.22 -2.15
CA ASP A 98 17.39 -8.11 -1.49
C ASP A 98 17.74 -6.77 -2.13
N ARG A 99 19.00 -6.58 -2.54
CA ARG A 99 19.44 -5.41 -3.33
C ARG A 99 18.68 -5.30 -4.66
N LEU A 100 18.53 -6.43 -5.38
CA LEU A 100 17.77 -6.48 -6.62
C LEU A 100 16.29 -6.18 -6.39
N MET A 101 15.69 -6.70 -5.32
CA MET A 101 14.31 -6.41 -4.96
C MET A 101 14.08 -4.92 -4.69
N LEU A 102 15.01 -4.26 -3.99
CA LEU A 102 14.95 -2.82 -3.77
C LEU A 102 15.11 -2.04 -5.08
N ALA A 103 16.02 -2.47 -5.96
CA ALA A 103 16.23 -1.88 -7.28
C ALA A 103 14.96 -1.88 -8.15
N LEU A 104 14.13 -2.92 -8.03
CA LEU A 104 12.88 -3.03 -8.80
C LEU A 104 11.76 -2.09 -8.32
N THR A 105 11.93 -1.38 -7.22
CA THR A 105 10.87 -0.51 -6.66
C THR A 105 10.76 0.86 -7.34
N CYS A 106 11.87 1.43 -7.83
CA CYS A 106 11.87 2.66 -8.62
C CYS A 106 13.14 2.80 -9.48
N ILE A 107 13.08 3.70 -10.48
CA ILE A 107 14.19 3.97 -11.41
C ILE A 107 15.45 4.39 -10.66
N HIS A 108 15.33 5.30 -9.69
CA HIS A 108 16.47 5.79 -8.93
C HIS A 108 17.22 4.67 -8.18
N HIS A 109 16.49 3.72 -7.57
CA HIS A 109 17.10 2.56 -6.91
C HIS A 109 17.71 1.57 -7.91
N ALA A 110 17.18 1.48 -9.13
CA ALA A 110 17.80 0.69 -10.19
C ALA A 110 19.15 1.28 -10.63
N GLU A 111 19.26 2.61 -10.74
CA GLU A 111 20.51 3.31 -11.03
C GLU A 111 21.55 3.05 -9.92
N THR A 112 21.18 3.27 -8.66
CA THR A 112 22.07 3.01 -7.51
C THR A 112 22.58 1.56 -7.49
N PHE A 113 21.74 0.60 -7.89
CA PHE A 113 22.12 -0.81 -7.95
C PHE A 113 23.16 -1.11 -9.03
N GLU A 114 23.03 -0.52 -10.22
CA GLU A 114 24.02 -0.69 -11.30
C GLU A 114 25.36 -0.02 -10.95
N ASP A 115 25.34 1.12 -10.26
CA ASP A 115 26.54 1.77 -9.72
C ASP A 115 27.26 0.90 -8.67
N LEU A 116 26.49 0.24 -7.79
CA LEU A 116 27.03 -0.72 -6.81
C LEU A 116 27.57 -2.00 -7.45
N LYS A 117 27.04 -2.39 -8.60
CA LYS A 117 27.51 -3.57 -9.34
C LYS A 117 28.82 -3.28 -10.06
N SER A 118 28.92 -2.12 -10.71
CA SER A 118 30.14 -1.69 -11.40
C SER A 118 31.31 -1.49 -10.42
N SER A 119 31.06 -0.92 -9.23
CA SER A 119 32.06 -0.78 -8.17
C SER A 119 32.55 -2.12 -7.58
N LYS A 120 31.67 -3.11 -7.37
CA LYS A 120 32.09 -4.46 -6.92
C LYS A 120 32.93 -5.20 -7.95
N HIS A 121 32.65 -5.03 -9.24
CA HIS A 121 33.48 -5.60 -10.29
C HIS A 121 34.87 -4.96 -10.35
N GLN A 122 34.97 -3.66 -10.07
CA GLN A 122 36.27 -2.98 -9.93
C GLN A 122 37.04 -3.48 -8.69
N ALA A 123 36.38 -3.65 -7.54
CA ALA A 123 37.03 -4.18 -6.34
C ALA A 123 37.62 -5.58 -6.55
N LYS A 124 36.88 -6.49 -7.20
CA LYS A 124 37.39 -7.83 -7.56
C LYS A 124 38.47 -7.80 -8.65
N ALA A 125 38.42 -6.85 -9.58
CA ALA A 125 39.45 -6.69 -10.60
C ALA A 125 40.78 -6.20 -9.98
N ILE A 126 40.72 -5.32 -8.97
CA ILE A 126 41.89 -4.82 -8.24
C ILE A 126 42.53 -5.93 -7.37
N GLU A 127 41.73 -6.79 -6.73
CA GLU A 127 42.25 -7.96 -6.02
C GLU A 127 42.90 -8.98 -6.97
N ALA A 128 42.31 -9.19 -8.15
CA ALA A 128 42.83 -10.10 -9.17
C ALA A 128 44.13 -9.60 -9.83
N THR A 129 44.36 -8.29 -9.89
CA THR A 129 45.61 -7.71 -10.43
C THR A 129 46.73 -7.62 -9.40
N SER A 130 46.45 -7.71 -8.09
CA SER A 130 47.49 -7.71 -7.05
C SER A 130 48.20 -9.06 -6.84
N SER A 131 47.69 -10.15 -7.42
CA SER A 131 48.10 -11.52 -7.06
C SER A 131 48.82 -12.33 -8.15
N LYS A 132 49.21 -11.75 -9.30
CA LYS A 132 49.93 -12.50 -10.35
C LYS A 132 51.06 -11.72 -11.05
N SER A 133 52.19 -11.61 -10.36
CA SER A 133 53.50 -11.52 -10.99
C SER A 133 54.16 -12.92 -11.03
N SER A 134 53.74 -13.78 -11.97
CA SER A 134 54.59 -14.91 -12.42
C SER A 134 54.07 -15.50 -13.73
N SER A 135 54.68 -15.03 -14.81
CA SER A 135 55.00 -15.70 -16.07
C SER A 135 54.50 -17.14 -16.27
N LYS A 136 53.57 -17.37 -17.22
CA LYS A 136 53.65 -18.56 -18.10
C LYS A 136 52.74 -18.49 -19.34
N LYS A 137 53.43 -18.41 -20.49
CA LYS A 137 53.22 -19.10 -21.77
C LYS A 137 51.83 -19.03 -22.43
N ARG A 138 51.76 -18.16 -23.43
CA ARG A 138 50.75 -18.06 -24.50
C ARG A 138 50.49 -19.45 -25.12
N LYS A 139 49.23 -19.88 -25.17
CA LYS A 139 48.71 -20.89 -26.10
C LYS A 139 47.89 -20.18 -27.18
N ALA A 140 48.08 -20.65 -28.41
CA ALA A 140 47.61 -20.05 -29.65
C ALA A 140 46.09 -19.96 -29.75
N LEU A 141 45.63 -18.82 -30.27
CA LEU A 141 44.26 -18.56 -30.72
C LEU A 141 43.86 -19.54 -31.82
N THR A 142 42.70 -20.17 -31.68
CA THR A 142 41.94 -20.72 -32.80
C THR A 142 40.95 -19.65 -33.31
N PRO A 143 40.70 -19.58 -34.63
CA PRO A 143 39.77 -18.61 -35.21
C PRO A 143 38.32 -19.03 -34.90
N VAL A 144 37.59 -18.14 -34.24
CA VAL A 144 36.16 -18.26 -33.96
C VAL A 144 35.41 -17.94 -35.26
N LYS A 145 34.63 -18.91 -35.76
CA LYS A 145 33.69 -18.73 -36.86
C LYS A 145 32.65 -17.66 -36.48
N GLU A 146 32.56 -16.63 -37.31
CA GLU A 146 31.53 -15.59 -37.25
C GLU A 146 30.17 -16.21 -37.58
N GLU A 147 29.39 -16.56 -36.56
CA GLU A 147 27.96 -16.84 -36.74
C GLU A 147 27.19 -15.52 -36.79
N GLY A 148 26.35 -15.39 -37.81
CA GLY A 148 25.64 -14.17 -38.20
C GLY A 148 24.68 -13.60 -37.15
N PRO A 149 23.97 -12.52 -37.50
CA PRO A 149 23.20 -11.69 -36.55
C PRO A 149 22.02 -12.46 -35.95
N SER A 150 22.30 -13.15 -34.84
CA SER A 150 21.32 -13.86 -34.04
C SER A 150 20.36 -12.85 -33.41
N LYS A 151 19.10 -12.90 -33.81
CA LYS A 151 18.03 -12.02 -33.30
C LYS A 151 18.01 -12.10 -31.78
N LYS A 152 18.40 -11.01 -31.11
CA LYS A 152 18.43 -10.94 -29.64
C LYS A 152 17.08 -11.42 -29.08
N PRO A 153 17.04 -12.46 -28.24
CA PRO A 153 15.80 -12.91 -27.64
C PRO A 153 15.16 -11.74 -26.89
N ARG A 154 13.89 -11.44 -27.20
CA ARG A 154 13.14 -10.40 -26.49
C ARG A 154 13.15 -10.74 -25.00
N LYS A 155 13.83 -9.94 -24.19
CA LYS A 155 13.83 -10.09 -22.73
C LYS A 155 12.38 -9.99 -22.27
N MET A 156 11.84 -11.09 -21.74
CA MET A 156 10.51 -11.06 -21.14
C MET A 156 10.55 -10.08 -19.96
N PRO A 157 9.48 -9.28 -19.76
CA PRO A 157 9.38 -8.43 -18.59
C PRO A 157 9.45 -9.31 -17.33
N PRO A 158 10.12 -8.85 -16.26
CA PRO A 158 10.22 -9.61 -15.03
C PRO A 158 8.82 -9.89 -14.49
N LYS A 159 8.58 -11.15 -14.10
CA LYS A 159 7.32 -11.54 -13.46
C LYS A 159 7.17 -10.77 -12.16
N LYS A 160 6.00 -10.17 -11.93
CA LYS A 160 5.70 -9.52 -10.66
C LYS A 160 5.68 -10.58 -9.56
N PRO A 161 6.33 -10.34 -8.41
CA PRO A 161 6.38 -11.30 -7.33
C PRO A 161 4.99 -11.57 -6.78
N THR A 162 4.73 -12.82 -6.42
CA THR A 162 3.45 -13.22 -5.82
C THR A 162 3.34 -12.73 -4.36
N LYS A 163 2.13 -12.65 -3.79
CA LYS A 163 1.97 -12.26 -2.37
C LYS A 163 2.73 -13.21 -1.44
N SER A 164 2.75 -14.50 -1.77
CA SER A 164 3.49 -15.53 -1.03
C SER A 164 5.01 -15.31 -1.03
N GLU A 165 5.55 -14.74 -2.11
CA GLU A 165 6.98 -14.39 -2.21
C GLU A 165 7.29 -13.08 -1.47
N LEU A 166 6.37 -12.12 -1.48
CA LEU A 166 6.56 -10.81 -0.85
C LEU A 166 6.47 -10.85 0.68
N VAL A 167 5.56 -11.64 1.25
CA VAL A 167 5.33 -11.65 2.71
C VAL A 167 6.59 -12.01 3.50
N PRO A 168 7.40 -13.04 3.17
CA PRO A 168 8.63 -13.32 3.88
C PRO A 168 9.64 -12.17 3.87
N ILE A 169 9.76 -11.48 2.73
CA ILE A 169 10.67 -10.33 2.57
C ILE A 169 10.19 -9.16 3.44
N LEU A 170 8.89 -8.83 3.34
CA LEU A 170 8.29 -7.75 4.12
C LEU A 170 8.30 -8.05 5.62
N GLN A 171 8.16 -9.31 6.02
CA GLN A 171 8.26 -9.70 7.42
C GLN A 171 9.67 -9.44 7.97
N ARG A 172 10.72 -9.78 7.23
CA ARG A 172 12.10 -9.47 7.64
C ARG A 172 12.32 -7.97 7.77
N LEU A 173 11.78 -7.18 6.83
CA LEU A 173 11.85 -5.72 6.91
C LEU A 173 11.16 -5.15 8.16
N GLN A 174 10.14 -5.82 8.69
CA GLN A 174 9.47 -5.40 9.93
C GLN A 174 10.42 -5.47 11.12
N ASP A 175 11.23 -6.53 11.21
CA ASP A 175 12.23 -6.69 12.29
C ASP A 175 13.36 -5.66 12.18
N TRP A 176 13.65 -5.21 10.95
CA TRP A 176 14.66 -4.19 10.67
C TRP A 176 14.18 -2.76 10.87
N THR A 177 12.87 -2.50 10.83
CA THR A 177 12.36 -1.13 11.02
C THR A 177 12.64 -0.68 12.46
N PRO A 178 13.54 0.31 12.67
CA PRO A 178 14.17 0.60 13.97
C PRO A 178 13.21 1.21 15.00
N MET A 179 11.93 1.30 14.69
CA MET A 179 10.98 2.04 15.52
C MET A 179 9.88 1.20 16.15
N GLN A 180 9.61 -0.05 15.76
CA GLN A 180 8.40 -0.82 16.16
C GLN A 180 7.05 -0.05 15.99
N LYS A 181 7.12 1.17 15.47
CA LYS A 181 6.02 2.10 15.20
C LYS A 181 5.28 1.69 13.96
N TYR A 182 5.87 0.89 13.08
CA TYR A 182 5.23 0.39 11.89
C TYR A 182 4.90 -1.09 12.05
N LYS A 183 3.74 -1.48 11.52
CA LYS A 183 3.26 -2.85 11.50
C LYS A 183 2.86 -3.19 10.06
N LEU A 184 3.20 -4.39 9.61
CA LEU A 184 2.83 -4.87 8.28
C LEU A 184 1.37 -5.32 8.28
N CYS A 185 0.57 -4.83 7.32
CA CYS A 185 -0.74 -5.40 7.02
C CYS A 185 -0.58 -6.54 6.02
N TYR A 186 -0.87 -7.79 6.40
CA TYR A 186 -0.71 -8.94 5.51
C TYR A 186 -1.75 -9.00 4.37
N PHE A 187 -2.83 -8.23 4.46
CA PHE A 187 -3.84 -8.17 3.41
C PHE A 187 -3.39 -7.30 2.23
N CYS A 188 -2.95 -6.06 2.52
CA CYS A 188 -2.53 -5.09 1.51
C CYS A 188 -1.02 -4.99 1.32
N LEU A 189 -0.23 -5.69 2.13
CA LEU A 189 1.24 -5.74 2.08
C LEU A 189 1.90 -4.36 2.22
N ARG A 190 1.33 -3.50 3.07
CA ARG A 190 1.87 -2.16 3.37
C ARG A 190 2.19 -2.03 4.85
N PHE A 191 3.29 -1.34 5.14
CA PHE A 191 3.60 -0.87 6.48
C PHE A 191 2.72 0.31 6.85
N LYS A 192 2.09 0.23 8.03
CA LYS A 192 1.26 1.29 8.60
C LYS A 192 1.68 1.53 10.03
N LEU A 193 1.54 2.76 10.51
CA LEU A 193 1.85 3.09 11.89
C LEU A 193 0.93 2.28 12.84
N ARG A 194 1.51 1.69 13.90
CA ARG A 194 0.85 0.84 14.90
C ARG A 194 -0.11 1.67 15.75
N ASN A 195 0.33 2.86 16.15
CA ASN A 195 -0.38 3.78 17.04
C ASN A 195 -0.80 5.04 16.28
N VAL A 196 -1.54 4.89 15.17
CA VAL A 196 -2.20 6.05 14.57
C VAL A 196 -3.39 6.43 15.44
N THR A 197 -3.13 7.19 16.49
CA THR A 197 -4.04 8.23 16.97
C THR A 197 -3.64 9.53 16.29
N CYS A 198 -3.41 9.55 14.96
CA CYS A 198 -3.10 10.79 14.27
C CYS A 198 -4.39 11.51 13.91
N ASP A 199 -4.58 12.69 14.50
CA ASP A 199 -5.66 13.62 14.15
C ASP A 199 -5.54 14.22 12.74
N MET A 200 -4.47 13.89 11.99
CA MET A 200 -4.22 14.38 10.62
C MET A 200 -4.38 13.35 9.51
N ILE A 201 -4.56 12.06 9.80
CA ILE A 201 -4.82 11.05 8.76
C ILE A 201 -6.33 10.79 8.76
N SER A 202 -6.93 10.89 7.57
CA SER A 202 -8.37 10.85 7.32
C SER A 202 -9.13 9.91 8.28
N PHE A 203 -10.29 10.37 8.78
CA PHE A 203 -11.20 9.70 9.73
C PHE A 203 -11.41 8.18 9.52
N ALA A 204 -11.12 7.65 8.32
CA ALA A 204 -11.18 6.24 7.97
C ALA A 204 -10.09 5.34 8.60
N GLU A 205 -9.02 5.89 9.19
CA GLU A 205 -7.96 5.08 9.82
C GLU A 205 -8.09 4.94 11.35
N LYS A 206 -9.09 5.56 11.99
CA LYS A 206 -9.39 5.38 13.42
C LYS A 206 -10.08 4.02 13.63
N GLY A 207 -9.30 2.97 13.86
CA GLY A 207 -9.80 1.64 14.20
C GLY A 207 -8.72 0.75 14.82
N SER A 208 -9.12 -0.28 15.55
CA SER A 208 -8.17 -1.28 16.04
C SER A 208 -7.63 -2.10 14.87
N TRP A 209 -6.35 -2.42 14.93
CA TRP A 209 -5.79 -3.47 14.06
C TRP A 209 -6.57 -4.77 14.26
N GLY A 210 -6.94 -5.42 13.16
CA GLY A 210 -7.61 -6.72 13.21
C GLY A 210 -6.63 -7.87 12.95
N GLY A 211 -7.11 -9.10 13.12
CA GLY A 211 -6.30 -10.31 13.03
C GLY A 211 -5.82 -10.80 14.39
N GLY A 212 -5.37 -12.05 14.45
CA GLY A 212 -4.78 -12.61 15.66
C GLY A 212 -3.31 -12.23 15.78
N ASP A 213 -2.83 -12.18 17.03
CA ASP A 213 -1.40 -12.16 17.34
C ASP A 213 -0.82 -13.54 16.99
N LEU A 214 -0.71 -13.83 15.69
CA LEU A 214 0.04 -14.98 15.21
C LEU A 214 1.49 -14.73 15.60
N VAL A 215 1.93 -15.50 16.59
CA VAL A 215 3.20 -15.36 17.29
C VAL A 215 4.34 -15.23 16.27
N HIS A 216 4.93 -14.05 16.23
CA HIS A 216 6.06 -13.68 15.37
C HIS A 216 7.35 -14.47 15.68
N GLU A 217 7.34 -15.37 16.66
CA GLU A 217 8.57 -16.01 17.19
C GLU A 217 9.19 -17.03 16.23
N THR A 218 8.47 -17.48 15.21
CA THR A 218 9.03 -18.47 14.29
C THR A 218 9.83 -17.78 13.17
N ARG A 219 11.15 -17.72 13.33
CA ARG A 219 12.10 -17.26 12.29
C ARG A 219 11.97 -18.01 10.95
N LYS A 220 11.35 -19.20 10.95
CA LYS A 220 11.08 -19.99 9.75
C LYS A 220 9.62 -19.86 9.35
N ILE A 221 9.37 -19.10 8.29
CA ILE A 221 8.05 -18.98 7.66
C ILE A 221 7.79 -20.25 6.85
N THR A 222 7.03 -21.19 7.41
CA THR A 222 6.53 -22.35 6.67
C THR A 222 5.36 -21.96 5.78
N PRO A 223 5.05 -22.72 4.71
CA PRO A 223 3.87 -22.44 3.87
C PRO A 223 2.57 -22.36 4.68
N ARG A 224 2.41 -23.18 5.72
CA ARG A 224 1.25 -23.14 6.62
C ARG A 224 1.16 -21.84 7.41
N ILE A 225 2.29 -21.37 7.97
CA ILE A 225 2.36 -20.10 8.69
C ILE A 225 2.10 -18.93 7.73
N LEU A 226 2.64 -18.98 6.53
CA LEU A 226 2.40 -17.98 5.48
C LEU A 226 0.90 -17.88 5.14
N THR A 227 0.22 -19.00 4.95
CA THR A 227 -1.24 -19.03 4.74
C THR A 227 -1.99 -18.44 5.94
N GLN A 228 -1.58 -18.76 7.17
CA GLN A 228 -2.18 -18.20 8.38
C GLN A 228 -1.95 -16.68 8.48
N MET A 229 -0.76 -16.19 8.15
CA MET A 229 -0.45 -14.75 8.12
C MET A 229 -1.33 -14.02 7.10
N ILE A 230 -1.48 -14.57 5.89
CA ILE A 230 -2.31 -13.98 4.84
C ILE A 230 -3.81 -13.99 5.22
N THR A 231 -4.28 -15.07 5.86
CA THR A 231 -5.71 -15.25 6.16
C THR A 231 -6.13 -14.59 7.47
N ALA A 232 -5.35 -14.74 8.53
CA ALA A 232 -5.69 -14.36 9.91
C ALA A 232 -4.68 -13.41 10.58
N GLY A 233 -3.56 -13.11 9.93
CA GLY A 233 -2.57 -12.16 10.45
C GLY A 233 -3.08 -10.72 10.51
N TYR A 234 -2.23 -9.84 11.01
CA TYR A 234 -2.52 -8.42 11.20
C TYR A 234 -3.05 -7.72 9.95
N ARG A 235 -4.12 -6.94 10.17
CA ARG A 235 -4.79 -6.13 9.15
C ARG A 235 -4.89 -4.70 9.63
N CYS A 236 -4.56 -3.75 8.75
CA CYS A 236 -4.76 -2.35 9.05
C CYS A 236 -6.27 -2.02 9.12
N PRO A 237 -6.66 -0.94 9.81
CA PRO A 237 -8.07 -0.57 10.00
C PRO A 237 -8.85 -0.47 8.68
N THR A 238 -8.26 0.12 7.65
CA THR A 238 -8.86 0.21 6.31
C THR A 238 -9.19 -1.16 5.72
N CYS A 239 -8.29 -2.13 5.86
CA CYS A 239 -8.52 -3.48 5.36
C CYS A 239 -9.53 -4.26 6.21
N CYS A 240 -9.66 -3.94 7.50
CA CYS A 240 -10.72 -4.46 8.35
C CYS A 240 -12.09 -3.95 7.90
N VAL A 241 -12.23 -2.64 7.67
CA VAL A 241 -13.47 -2.02 7.15
C VAL A 241 -13.83 -2.61 5.78
N TYR A 242 -12.86 -2.70 4.87
CA TYR A 242 -13.08 -3.31 3.56
C TYR A 242 -13.61 -4.75 3.66
N LYS A 243 -12.98 -5.59 4.49
CA LYS A 243 -13.44 -6.97 4.70
C LYS A 243 -14.85 -7.02 5.29
N HIS A 244 -15.18 -6.10 6.20
CA HIS A 244 -16.51 -6.01 6.78
C HIS A 244 -17.57 -5.66 5.73
N LEU A 245 -17.31 -4.65 4.90
CA LEU A 245 -18.20 -4.27 3.79
C LEU A 245 -18.40 -5.43 2.81
N GLN A 246 -17.32 -6.10 2.41
CA GLN A 246 -17.39 -7.27 1.54
C GLN A 246 -18.23 -8.40 2.18
N THR A 247 -18.07 -8.64 3.47
CA THR A 247 -18.88 -9.65 4.20
C THR A 247 -20.36 -9.28 4.22
N GLN A 248 -20.70 -7.98 4.32
CA GLN A 248 -22.10 -7.54 4.24
C GLN A 248 -22.69 -7.72 2.84
N GLU A 249 -21.94 -7.40 1.79
CA GLU A 249 -22.33 -7.62 0.39
C GLU A 249 -22.56 -9.12 0.11
N ASP A 250 -21.66 -9.98 0.58
CA ASP A 250 -21.78 -11.43 0.46
C ASP A 250 -23.03 -11.95 1.20
N GLN A 251 -23.32 -11.43 2.39
CA GLN A 251 -24.52 -11.78 3.15
C GLN A 251 -25.81 -11.33 2.47
N GLN A 252 -25.82 -10.15 1.84
CA GLN A 252 -26.96 -9.66 1.07
C GLN A 252 -27.19 -10.55 -0.16
N THR A 253 -26.14 -10.82 -0.93
CA THR A 253 -26.17 -11.69 -2.11
C THR A 253 -26.66 -13.09 -1.75
N HIS A 254 -26.19 -13.65 -0.63
CA HIS A 254 -26.64 -14.95 -0.15
C HIS A 254 -28.14 -14.95 0.21
N LYS A 255 -28.63 -13.88 0.88
CA LYS A 255 -30.06 -13.73 1.20
C LYS A 255 -30.91 -13.63 -0.06
N GLU A 256 -30.47 -12.91 -1.08
CA GLU A 256 -31.16 -12.79 -2.36
C GLU A 256 -31.20 -14.12 -3.12
N ASN A 257 -30.07 -14.82 -3.21
CA ASN A 257 -30.00 -16.14 -3.84
C ASN A 257 -30.89 -17.15 -3.13
N LYS A 258 -30.94 -17.13 -1.79
CA LYS A 258 -31.85 -17.97 -1.00
C LYS A 258 -33.33 -17.68 -1.31
N LYS A 259 -33.71 -16.40 -1.47
CA LYS A 259 -35.08 -16.02 -1.88
C LYS A 259 -35.40 -16.49 -3.29
N ARG A 260 -34.46 -16.37 -4.24
CA ARG A 260 -34.62 -16.83 -5.63
C ARG A 260 -34.82 -18.35 -5.69
N LEU A 261 -34.04 -19.11 -4.92
CA LEU A 261 -34.21 -20.57 -4.83
C LEU A 261 -35.56 -20.95 -4.22
N ALA A 262 -36.02 -20.22 -3.20
CA ALA A 262 -37.33 -20.46 -2.60
C ALA A 262 -38.51 -20.13 -3.53
N SER A 263 -38.34 -19.25 -4.52
CA SER A 263 -39.38 -18.96 -5.53
C SER A 263 -39.42 -19.95 -6.70
N LEU A 264 -38.42 -20.82 -6.82
CA LEU A 264 -38.35 -21.84 -7.88
C LEU A 264 -38.97 -23.19 -7.45
N ASN A 265 -39.17 -23.39 -6.15
CA ASN A 265 -39.81 -24.57 -5.56
C ASN A 265 -41.26 -24.26 -5.19
#